data_AF-A0A2G9I1T1-F1
#
_entry.id   AF-A0A2G9I1T1-F1
#
_cell.length_a   1.000
_cell.length_b   1.000
_cell.length_c   1.000
_cell.angle_alpha   90.00
_cell.angle_beta   90.00
_cell.angle_gamma   90.00
#
_symmetry.space_group_name_H-M   'P 1'
#
loop_
_entity.id
_entity.type
_entity.pdbx_description
1 polymer ?
#
loop_
_entity_poly.entity_id
_entity_poly.type
_entity_poly.pdbx_seq_one_letter_code
_entity_poly.pdbx_strand_id
1 'polypeptide(L)'
;MDASARAMVEAIHGTNTQAVLYLSGGASQALGWLVSVPGASNTVLEAVVPYSRMSMVQLLGKVTAQFASRQTAQDMALMAYNRALKLSQPGYPVLGVGFTGSLASTRPKLGDHRFHVSTRTCDRLWASSVTLSKGLRTREQEDRVSSQFLLKAIAYACKIPATFDVELTDSETPDEYEMQFDEDQELEQLINGQICFKVYPFLSDMSKAERKIILSGSFNPLHAGHLKLLEVATSILGEGYPCFELSAENADKPPLTVSQIKQRVRQFENVGKMVIISNQPYFYRKAELFPGSAFVIGADTAVRLINVSQSNQKILL
;
A
#
# COMPACT_ATOMS: atom_id res chain seq x y z
N MET A 1 -15.73 13.80 19.13
CA MET A 1 -15.80 12.40 18.62
C MET A 1 -16.68 11.63 19.58
N ASP A 2 -17.61 10.82 19.06
CA ASP A 2 -18.47 9.97 19.89
C ASP A 2 -17.68 8.80 20.51
N ALA A 3 -18.16 8.23 21.63
CA ALA A 3 -17.51 7.13 22.33
C ALA A 3 -17.37 5.87 21.44
N SER A 4 -18.38 5.59 20.61
CA SER A 4 -18.35 4.47 19.66
C SER A 4 -17.25 4.62 18.61
N ALA A 5 -17.12 5.82 18.03
CA ALA A 5 -16.08 6.14 17.05
C ALA A 5 -14.69 6.06 17.68
N ARG A 6 -14.55 6.51 18.94
CA ARG A 6 -13.29 6.39 19.68
C ARG A 6 -12.89 4.92 19.87
N ALA A 7 -13.81 4.08 20.33
CA ALA A 7 -13.54 2.65 20.55
C ALA A 7 -13.14 1.94 19.24
N MET A 8 -13.75 2.32 18.11
CA MET A 8 -13.38 1.80 16.79
C MET A 8 -11.95 2.19 16.39
N VAL A 9 -11.58 3.45 16.62
CA VAL A 9 -10.22 3.93 16.35
C VAL A 9 -9.20 3.24 17.24
N GLU A 10 -9.49 3.08 18.54
CA GLU A 10 -8.64 2.33 19.48
C GLU A 10 -8.46 0.87 19.03
N ALA A 11 -9.53 0.23 18.54
CA ALA A 11 -9.46 -1.13 17.99
C ALA A 11 -8.61 -1.19 16.72
N ILE A 12 -8.73 -0.21 15.80
CA ILE A 12 -7.89 -0.10 14.60
C ILE A 12 -6.41 0.01 15.00
N HIS A 13 -6.08 0.88 15.96
CA HIS A 13 -4.71 1.06 16.47
C HIS A 13 -4.16 -0.12 17.26
N GLY A 14 -5.05 -0.98 17.77
CA GLY A 14 -4.69 -2.25 18.40
C GLY A 14 -4.27 -3.34 17.39
N THR A 15 -4.46 -3.12 16.09
CA THR A 15 -4.00 -4.06 15.04
C THR A 15 -2.58 -3.74 14.58
N ASN A 16 -1.96 -4.71 13.90
CA ASN A 16 -0.67 -4.51 13.23
C ASN A 16 -0.81 -3.90 11.83
N THR A 17 -2.02 -3.50 11.42
CA THR A 17 -2.23 -2.97 10.07
C THR A 17 -1.70 -1.55 9.97
N GLN A 18 -0.80 -1.31 9.02
CA GLN A 18 -0.29 0.01 8.69
C GLN A 18 -0.94 0.53 7.39
N ALA A 19 -1.39 1.77 7.41
CA ALA A 19 -2.28 2.33 6.41
C ALA A 19 -1.81 3.69 5.88
N VAL A 20 -2.04 3.92 4.59
CA VAL A 20 -1.98 5.24 3.97
C VAL A 20 -3.39 5.63 3.51
N LEU A 21 -3.76 6.89 3.76
CA LEU A 21 -5.11 7.40 3.48
C LEU A 21 -5.08 8.54 2.48
N TYR A 22 -5.79 8.38 1.36
CA TYR A 22 -6.03 9.46 0.41
C TYR A 22 -7.50 9.85 0.45
N LEU A 23 -7.80 11.10 0.82
CA LEU A 23 -9.16 11.58 1.06
C LEU A 23 -9.45 12.84 0.25
N SER A 24 -10.57 12.90 -0.47
CA SER A 24 -10.99 14.11 -1.18
C SER A 24 -12.49 14.32 -1.12
N GLY A 25 -12.94 15.56 -0.97
CA GLY A 25 -14.36 15.91 -1.03
C GLY A 25 -15.25 15.43 0.12
N GLY A 26 -14.70 14.80 1.17
CA GLY A 26 -15.42 14.36 2.38
C GLY A 26 -14.54 13.53 3.33
N ALA A 27 -15.17 12.91 4.33
CA ALA A 27 -14.55 12.09 5.37
C ALA A 27 -13.39 12.74 6.15
N SER A 28 -13.39 14.08 6.24
CA SER A 28 -12.27 14.81 6.86
C SER A 28 -12.19 14.61 8.37
N GLN A 29 -13.33 14.44 9.04
CA GLN A 29 -13.36 14.21 10.50
C GLN A 29 -12.70 12.87 10.88
N ALA A 30 -12.81 11.84 10.04
CA ALA A 30 -12.16 10.55 10.28
C ALA A 30 -10.65 10.66 10.41
N LEU A 31 -10.00 11.51 9.60
CA LEU A 31 -8.57 11.76 9.74
C LEU A 31 -8.26 12.36 11.11
N GLY A 32 -9.02 13.39 11.53
CA GLY A 32 -8.87 13.99 12.85
C GLY A 32 -9.08 12.98 13.99
N TRP A 33 -10.03 12.06 13.86
CA TRP A 33 -10.28 11.00 14.82
C TRP A 33 -9.10 10.00 14.89
N LEU A 34 -8.64 9.50 13.74
CA LEU A 34 -7.53 8.56 13.66
C LEU A 34 -6.22 9.13 14.25
N VAL A 35 -5.94 10.42 14.07
CA VAL A 35 -4.65 10.99 14.55
C VAL A 35 -4.73 11.59 15.95
N SER A 36 -5.92 11.73 16.54
CA SER A 36 -6.11 12.27 17.89
C SER A 36 -6.17 11.20 18.98
N VAL A 37 -6.35 9.92 18.60
CA VAL A 37 -6.35 8.79 19.54
C VAL A 37 -4.92 8.24 19.69
N PRO A 38 -4.45 7.97 20.93
CA PRO A 38 -3.16 7.34 21.16
C PRO A 38 -3.02 6.01 20.39
N GLY A 39 -1.82 5.76 19.84
CA GLY A 39 -1.56 4.60 18.99
C GLY A 39 -1.64 4.88 17.49
N ALA A 40 -1.99 6.11 17.09
CA ALA A 40 -2.05 6.52 15.69
C ALA A 40 -0.80 6.16 14.86
N SER A 41 0.40 6.29 15.43
CA SER A 41 1.67 5.96 14.76
C SER A 41 1.83 4.47 14.40
N ASN A 42 1.06 3.58 15.05
CA ASN A 42 1.07 2.15 14.72
C ASN A 42 0.28 1.86 13.44
N THR A 43 -0.69 2.72 13.10
CA THR A 43 -1.58 2.53 11.96
C THR A 43 -1.32 3.54 10.85
N VAL A 44 -1.39 4.84 11.13
CA VAL A 44 -1.39 5.87 10.09
C VAL A 44 0.04 6.20 9.68
N LEU A 45 0.46 5.72 8.51
CA LEU A 45 1.77 6.01 7.92
C LEU A 45 1.80 7.37 7.24
N GLU A 46 0.74 7.69 6.49
CA GLU A 46 0.61 8.93 5.74
C GLU A 46 -0.87 9.22 5.44
N ALA A 47 -1.23 10.50 5.41
CA ALA A 47 -2.53 10.95 4.92
C ALA A 47 -2.36 12.11 3.95
N VAL A 48 -3.01 12.04 2.79
CA VAL A 48 -2.96 13.07 1.75
C VAL A 48 -4.37 13.49 1.38
N VAL A 49 -4.58 14.80 1.26
CA VAL A 49 -5.87 15.39 0.87
C VAL A 49 -5.74 16.05 -0.52
N PRO A 50 -5.83 15.28 -1.63
CA PRO A 50 -5.72 15.82 -2.99
C PRO A 50 -6.99 16.57 -3.41
N TYR A 51 -7.20 17.76 -2.84
CA TYR A 51 -8.47 18.47 -2.95
C TYR A 51 -8.68 19.17 -4.30
N SER A 52 -7.61 19.72 -4.88
CA SER A 52 -7.69 20.36 -6.21
C SER A 52 -7.63 19.31 -7.32
N ARG A 53 -8.25 19.62 -8.47
CA ARG A 53 -8.20 18.73 -9.65
C ARG A 53 -6.77 18.37 -10.05
N MET A 54 -5.88 19.36 -10.06
CA MET A 54 -4.47 19.15 -10.42
C MET A 54 -3.73 18.28 -9.40
N SER A 55 -4.02 18.45 -8.11
CA SER A 55 -3.44 17.59 -7.07
C SER A 55 -3.86 16.13 -7.24
N MET A 56 -5.14 15.88 -7.55
CA MET A 56 -5.61 14.52 -7.85
C MET A 56 -4.96 13.96 -9.12
N VAL A 57 -4.82 14.75 -10.18
CA VAL A 57 -4.16 14.30 -11.42
C VAL A 57 -2.69 13.95 -11.18
N GLN A 58 -1.98 14.75 -10.39
CA GLN A 58 -0.59 14.45 -10.01
C GLN A 58 -0.48 13.19 -9.14
N LEU A 59 -1.42 13.00 -8.20
CA LEU A 59 -1.45 11.81 -7.35
C LEU A 59 -1.71 10.53 -8.15
N LEU A 60 -2.69 10.56 -9.07
CA LEU A 60 -3.11 9.39 -9.85
C LEU A 60 -2.27 9.15 -11.11
N GLY A 61 -1.45 10.14 -11.53
CA GLY A 61 -0.68 10.10 -12.77
C GLY A 61 -1.53 10.12 -14.05
N LYS A 62 -2.84 10.38 -13.94
CA LYS A 62 -3.79 10.39 -15.06
C LYS A 62 -4.94 11.38 -14.84
N VAL A 63 -5.53 11.83 -15.94
CA VAL A 63 -6.75 12.65 -15.91
C VAL A 63 -7.96 11.75 -15.72
N THR A 64 -8.73 11.98 -14.65
CA THR A 64 -9.98 11.25 -14.38
C THR A 64 -11.18 11.97 -14.99
N ALA A 65 -12.07 11.24 -15.66
CA ALA A 65 -13.31 11.81 -16.19
C ALA A 65 -14.23 12.34 -15.06
N GLN A 66 -14.26 11.64 -13.91
CA GLN A 66 -15.07 12.02 -12.77
C GLN A 66 -14.33 11.79 -11.45
N PHE A 67 -14.02 12.89 -10.75
CA PHE A 67 -13.26 12.88 -9.50
C PHE A 67 -14.01 12.22 -8.32
N ALA A 68 -15.34 12.28 -8.31
CA ALA A 68 -16.20 11.64 -7.30
C ALA A 68 -16.92 10.43 -7.93
N SER A 69 -16.17 9.34 -8.06
CA SER A 69 -16.62 8.06 -8.64
C SER A 69 -15.99 6.87 -7.90
N ARG A 70 -16.60 5.68 -8.03
CA ARG A 70 -16.05 4.41 -7.50
C ARG A 70 -14.64 4.16 -8.06
N GLN A 71 -14.45 4.32 -9.36
CA GLN A 71 -13.16 4.07 -10.01
C GLN A 71 -12.06 4.97 -9.44
N THR A 72 -12.36 6.25 -9.20
CA THR A 72 -11.39 7.16 -8.58
C THR A 72 -11.05 6.74 -7.15
N ALA A 73 -12.01 6.31 -6.34
CA ALA A 73 -11.73 5.77 -5.00
C ALA A 73 -10.82 4.54 -5.06
N GLN A 74 -11.06 3.62 -6.00
CA GLN A 74 -10.24 2.41 -6.21
C GLN A 74 -8.81 2.77 -6.66
N ASP A 75 -8.67 3.69 -7.61
CA ASP A 75 -7.37 4.18 -8.07
C ASP A 75 -6.58 4.83 -6.90
N MET A 76 -7.26 5.64 -6.08
CA MET A 76 -6.68 6.23 -4.87
C MET A 76 -6.25 5.16 -3.87
N ALA A 77 -7.08 4.14 -3.62
CA ALA A 77 -6.75 3.05 -2.70
C ALA A 77 -5.55 2.23 -3.19
N LEU A 78 -5.43 1.97 -4.50
CA LEU A 78 -4.26 1.30 -5.08
C LEU A 78 -2.97 2.13 -4.94
N MET A 79 -3.03 3.44 -5.22
CA MET A 79 -1.89 4.33 -5.03
C MET A 79 -1.50 4.46 -3.56
N ALA A 80 -2.48 4.52 -2.66
CA ALA A 80 -2.25 4.51 -1.22
C ALA A 80 -1.62 3.18 -0.77
N TYR A 81 -2.06 2.05 -1.31
CA TYR A 81 -1.49 0.74 -0.99
C TYR A 81 -0.01 0.66 -1.41
N ASN A 82 0.32 1.10 -2.63
CA ASN A 82 1.71 1.18 -3.10
C ASN A 82 2.58 2.12 -2.25
N ARG A 83 2.00 3.22 -1.77
CA ARG A 83 2.69 4.14 -0.87
C ARG A 83 2.91 3.52 0.50
N ALA A 84 1.90 2.84 1.03
CA ALA A 84 1.93 2.15 2.30
C ALA A 84 2.98 1.02 2.29
N LEU A 85 3.10 0.25 1.19
CA LEU A 85 4.15 -0.76 1.02
C LEU A 85 5.55 -0.15 1.25
N LYS A 86 5.84 0.99 0.62
CA LYS A 86 7.15 1.67 0.72
C LYS A 86 7.44 2.22 2.13
N LEU A 87 6.41 2.65 2.85
CA LEU A 87 6.54 3.26 4.18
C LEU A 87 6.46 2.25 5.32
N SER A 88 5.86 1.08 5.07
CA SER A 88 5.61 0.07 6.09
C SER A 88 6.89 -0.57 6.64
N GLN A 89 6.80 -0.97 7.90
CA GLN A 89 7.81 -1.80 8.55
C GLN A 89 7.77 -3.23 7.97
N PRO A 90 8.93 -3.89 7.80
CA PRO A 90 8.96 -5.26 7.30
C PRO A 90 8.06 -6.20 8.10
N GLY A 91 7.22 -6.97 7.41
CA GLY A 91 6.35 -7.99 8.02
C GLY A 91 5.00 -7.48 8.53
N TYR A 92 4.75 -6.17 8.55
CA TYR A 92 3.45 -5.62 8.95
C TYR A 92 2.44 -5.67 7.79
N PRO A 93 1.16 -6.05 8.05
CA PRO A 93 0.09 -5.92 7.06
C PRO A 93 -0.09 -4.47 6.59
N VAL A 94 -0.37 -4.31 5.30
CA VAL A 94 -0.42 -3.00 4.64
C VAL A 94 -1.81 -2.74 4.05
N LEU A 95 -2.30 -1.52 4.23
CA LEU A 95 -3.62 -1.07 3.77
C LEU A 95 -3.51 0.26 2.99
N GLY A 96 -4.09 0.28 1.79
CA GLY A 96 -4.37 1.51 1.07
C GLY A 96 -5.82 1.92 1.21
N VAL A 97 -6.08 3.19 1.52
CA VAL A 97 -7.44 3.73 1.66
C VAL A 97 -7.65 4.88 0.69
N GLY A 98 -8.70 4.79 -0.11
CA GLY A 98 -9.12 5.84 -1.03
C GLY A 98 -10.55 6.30 -0.71
N PHE A 99 -10.74 7.60 -0.59
CA PHE A 99 -12.05 8.21 -0.41
C PHE A 99 -12.24 9.39 -1.36
N THR A 100 -13.38 9.43 -2.05
CA THR A 100 -13.79 10.62 -2.80
C THR A 100 -15.28 10.90 -2.64
N GLY A 101 -15.63 12.16 -2.42
CA GLY A 101 -16.99 12.59 -2.16
C GLY A 101 -17.41 13.81 -2.96
N SER A 102 -18.70 13.87 -3.28
CA SER A 102 -19.41 15.07 -3.69
C SER A 102 -20.48 15.35 -2.66
N LEU A 103 -20.09 15.94 -1.52
CA LEU A 103 -20.99 16.33 -0.44
C LEU A 103 -21.61 17.71 -0.67
N ALA A 104 -22.49 18.14 0.23
CA ALA A 104 -23.15 19.44 0.20
C ALA A 104 -22.17 20.62 0.03
N SER A 105 -22.62 21.69 -0.61
CA SER A 105 -21.81 22.90 -0.79
C SER A 105 -22.66 24.14 -0.70
N THR A 106 -22.01 25.29 -0.51
CA THR A 106 -22.67 26.61 -0.47
C THR A 106 -23.52 26.86 -1.70
N ARG A 107 -23.05 26.41 -2.87
CA ARG A 107 -23.84 26.36 -4.10
C ARG A 107 -24.54 25.00 -4.21
N PRO A 108 -25.87 24.94 -4.40
CA PRO A 108 -26.58 23.69 -4.63
C PRO A 108 -26.01 22.93 -5.82
N LYS A 109 -25.81 21.62 -5.66
CA LYS A 109 -25.33 20.74 -6.72
C LYS A 109 -26.50 20.16 -7.52
N LEU A 110 -26.35 20.18 -8.85
CA LEU A 110 -27.29 19.53 -9.76
C LEU A 110 -27.27 18.00 -9.55
N GLY A 111 -26.07 17.40 -9.52
CA GLY A 111 -25.90 15.96 -9.24
C GLY A 111 -26.08 15.59 -7.77
N ASP A 112 -26.18 14.28 -7.50
CA ASP A 112 -26.42 13.76 -6.16
C ASP A 112 -25.30 14.07 -5.15
N HIS A 113 -25.69 14.15 -3.88
CA HIS A 113 -24.73 14.06 -2.80
C HIS A 113 -24.33 12.60 -2.68
N ARG A 114 -23.04 12.30 -2.80
CA ARG A 114 -22.56 10.92 -2.75
C ARG A 114 -21.12 10.83 -2.30
N PHE A 115 -20.73 9.68 -1.81
CA PHE A 115 -19.34 9.36 -1.58
C PHE A 115 -19.00 7.94 -2.01
N HIS A 116 -17.71 7.75 -2.24
CA HIS A 116 -17.12 6.48 -2.63
C HIS A 116 -15.91 6.23 -1.72
N VAL A 117 -15.87 5.05 -1.14
CA VAL A 117 -14.74 4.57 -0.34
C VAL A 117 -14.19 3.31 -0.97
N SER A 118 -12.89 3.10 -0.88
CA SER A 118 -12.24 1.86 -1.26
C SER A 118 -11.06 1.56 -0.35
N THR A 119 -10.87 0.27 -0.07
CA THR A 119 -9.73 -0.26 0.68
C THR A 119 -9.02 -1.30 -0.17
N ARG A 120 -7.69 -1.27 -0.15
CA ARG A 120 -6.83 -2.16 -0.93
C ARG A 120 -5.80 -2.84 -0.03
N THR A 121 -5.74 -4.17 -0.08
CA THR A 121 -4.68 -5.02 0.48
C THR A 121 -3.98 -5.78 -0.66
N CYS A 122 -3.06 -6.71 -0.35
CA CYS A 122 -2.45 -7.55 -1.39
C CYS A 122 -3.52 -8.36 -2.13
N ASP A 123 -4.39 -9.01 -1.37
CA ASP A 123 -5.33 -10.05 -1.78
C ASP A 123 -6.76 -9.54 -1.96
N ARG A 124 -7.04 -8.27 -1.67
CA ARG A 124 -8.41 -7.74 -1.70
C ARG A 124 -8.50 -6.30 -2.18
N LEU A 125 -9.53 -6.05 -2.97
CA LEU A 125 -10.07 -4.73 -3.26
C LEU A 125 -11.53 -4.71 -2.81
N TRP A 126 -11.86 -3.84 -1.87
CA TRP A 126 -13.24 -3.57 -1.48
C TRP A 126 -13.57 -2.11 -1.78
N ALA A 127 -14.79 -1.85 -2.21
CA ALA A 127 -15.29 -0.51 -2.47
C ALA A 127 -16.77 -0.42 -2.14
N SER A 128 -17.22 0.78 -1.78
CA SER A 128 -18.63 1.06 -1.57
C SER A 128 -18.97 2.47 -2.05
N SER A 129 -20.16 2.62 -2.62
CA SER A 129 -20.73 3.89 -3.03
C SER A 129 -22.01 4.15 -2.27
N VAL A 130 -22.18 5.35 -1.72
CA VAL A 130 -23.40 5.75 -1.02
C VAL A 130 -23.91 7.05 -1.62
N THR A 131 -25.19 7.06 -2.00
CA THR A 131 -25.92 8.28 -2.37
C THR A 131 -26.67 8.78 -1.14
N LEU A 132 -26.41 10.03 -0.76
CA LEU A 132 -27.01 10.70 0.39
C LEU A 132 -28.29 11.44 0.01
N SER A 133 -29.24 11.46 0.94
CA SER A 133 -30.50 12.18 0.81
C SER A 133 -30.27 13.69 0.86
N LYS A 134 -30.45 14.37 -0.28
CA LYS A 134 -30.23 15.83 -0.37
C LYS A 134 -31.14 16.60 0.60
N GLY A 135 -30.55 17.60 1.26
CA GLY A 135 -31.26 18.52 2.16
C GLY A 135 -31.53 17.96 3.56
N LEU A 136 -31.25 16.68 3.82
CA LEU A 136 -31.41 16.07 5.14
C LEU A 136 -30.31 16.51 6.12
N ARG A 137 -29.10 16.74 5.62
CA ARG A 137 -27.90 17.03 6.43
C ARG A 137 -27.16 18.26 5.93
N THR A 138 -26.50 18.96 6.85
CA THR A 138 -25.51 19.99 6.52
C THR A 138 -24.23 19.37 5.94
N ARG A 139 -23.37 20.18 5.32
CA ARG A 139 -22.06 19.71 4.84
C ARG A 139 -21.21 19.07 5.94
N GLU A 140 -21.25 19.60 7.15
CA GLU A 140 -20.53 19.03 8.29
C GLU A 140 -21.10 17.67 8.71
N GLN A 141 -22.44 17.55 8.72
CA GLN A 141 -23.12 16.31 9.05
C GLN A 141 -22.88 15.22 7.98
N GLU A 142 -22.90 15.56 6.69
CA GLU A 142 -22.51 14.61 5.64
C GLU A 142 -21.04 14.20 5.73
N ASP A 143 -20.15 15.11 6.15
CA ASP A 143 -18.74 14.77 6.42
C ASP A 143 -18.62 13.80 7.58
N ARG A 144 -19.44 13.97 8.63
CA ARG A 144 -19.47 13.09 9.80
C ARG A 144 -19.92 11.68 9.41
N VAL A 145 -21.02 11.55 8.66
CA VAL A 145 -21.53 10.25 8.17
C VAL A 145 -20.51 9.56 7.29
N SER A 146 -19.92 10.28 6.33
CA SER A 146 -18.89 9.69 5.47
C SER A 146 -17.60 9.34 6.23
N SER A 147 -17.25 10.10 7.27
CA SER A 147 -16.12 9.78 8.17
C SER A 147 -16.36 8.51 8.97
N GLN A 148 -17.57 8.36 9.52
CA GLN A 148 -17.99 7.14 10.21
C GLN A 148 -17.94 5.93 9.28
N PHE A 149 -18.42 6.08 8.05
CA PHE A 149 -18.37 5.03 7.04
C PHE A 149 -16.92 4.66 6.65
N LEU A 150 -16.03 5.65 6.54
CA LEU A 150 -14.60 5.41 6.30
C LEU A 150 -13.98 4.59 7.43
N LEU A 151 -14.27 4.90 8.70
CA LEU A 151 -13.78 4.11 9.84
C LEU A 151 -14.29 2.67 9.78
N LYS A 152 -15.57 2.47 9.43
CA LYS A 152 -16.15 1.13 9.23
C LYS A 152 -15.42 0.36 8.14
N ALA A 153 -15.10 1.00 7.02
CA ALA A 153 -14.35 0.38 5.93
C ALA A 153 -12.93 -0.03 6.35
N ILE A 154 -12.21 0.84 7.08
CA ILE A 154 -10.88 0.54 7.61
C ILE A 154 -10.95 -0.62 8.61
N ALA A 155 -11.92 -0.60 9.53
CA ALA A 155 -12.13 -1.67 10.50
C ALA A 155 -12.42 -3.01 9.82
N TYR A 156 -13.28 -3.03 8.79
CA TYR A 156 -13.55 -4.21 7.99
C TYR A 156 -12.28 -4.77 7.34
N ALA A 157 -11.46 -3.90 6.71
CA ALA A 157 -10.18 -4.29 6.12
C ALA A 157 -9.18 -4.80 7.17
N CYS A 158 -9.23 -4.28 8.40
CA CYS A 158 -8.44 -4.76 9.53
C CYS A 158 -9.00 -6.03 10.20
N LYS A 159 -10.08 -6.62 9.66
CA LYS A 159 -10.79 -7.80 10.21
C LYS A 159 -11.34 -7.58 11.62
N ILE A 160 -11.69 -6.33 11.94
CA ILE A 160 -12.34 -5.95 13.19
C ILE A 160 -13.86 -6.08 12.98
N PRO A 161 -14.59 -6.77 13.88
CA PRO A 161 -16.05 -6.80 13.81
C PRO A 161 -16.62 -5.39 13.84
N ALA A 162 -17.34 -5.00 12.78
CA ALA A 162 -17.97 -3.69 12.71
C ALA A 162 -19.25 -3.68 13.53
N THR A 163 -19.15 -3.37 14.83
CA THR A 163 -20.31 -3.10 15.71
C THR A 163 -20.77 -1.65 15.64
N PHE A 164 -20.22 -0.88 14.70
CA PHE A 164 -20.42 0.56 14.57
C PHE A 164 -21.59 0.86 13.63
N ASP A 165 -22.61 1.55 14.16
CA ASP A 165 -23.73 2.05 13.36
C ASP A 165 -23.37 3.38 12.70
N VAL A 166 -23.35 3.37 11.37
CA VAL A 166 -23.21 4.60 10.58
C VAL A 166 -24.59 5.22 10.50
N GLU A 167 -24.70 6.54 10.73
CA GLU A 167 -25.96 7.28 10.67
C GLU A 167 -26.51 7.43 9.23
N LEU A 168 -26.65 6.34 8.48
CA LEU A 168 -27.33 6.27 7.18
C LEU A 168 -28.83 6.06 7.37
N THR A 169 -29.65 6.64 6.49
CA THR A 169 -31.09 6.34 6.46
C THR A 169 -31.36 5.03 5.71
N ASP A 170 -32.55 4.45 5.88
CA ASP A 170 -32.97 3.24 5.16
C ASP A 170 -32.91 3.40 3.62
N SER A 171 -33.04 4.63 3.12
CA SER A 171 -32.90 4.97 1.70
C SER A 171 -31.46 5.10 1.22
N GLU A 172 -30.49 5.30 2.12
CA GLU A 172 -29.07 5.51 1.82
C GLU A 172 -28.33 4.17 1.84
N THR A 173 -28.68 3.29 0.91
CA THR A 173 -28.12 1.94 0.84
C THR A 173 -26.71 1.95 0.22
N PRO A 174 -25.71 1.33 0.88
CA PRO A 174 -24.38 1.18 0.29
C PRO A 174 -24.39 0.18 -0.87
N ASP A 175 -23.90 0.61 -2.04
CA ASP A 175 -23.62 -0.26 -3.18
C ASP A 175 -22.17 -0.77 -3.09
N GLU A 176 -22.03 -1.97 -2.54
CA GLU A 176 -20.75 -2.62 -2.24
C GLU A 176 -20.21 -3.45 -3.40
N TYR A 177 -18.90 -3.47 -3.52
CA TYR A 177 -18.17 -4.20 -4.53
C TYR A 177 -16.91 -4.79 -3.90
N GLU A 178 -16.68 -6.09 -4.09
CA GLU A 178 -15.51 -6.77 -3.58
C GLU A 178 -14.88 -7.65 -4.68
N MET A 179 -13.55 -7.61 -4.74
CA MET A 179 -12.72 -8.51 -5.55
C MET A 179 -11.64 -9.10 -4.65
N GLN A 180 -11.46 -10.41 -4.74
CA GLN A 180 -10.34 -11.12 -4.12
C GLN A 180 -9.33 -11.50 -5.20
N PHE A 181 -8.06 -11.47 -4.83
CA PHE A 181 -6.94 -11.86 -5.68
C PHE A 181 -6.29 -13.12 -5.11
N ASP A 182 -6.10 -14.13 -5.94
CA ASP A 182 -5.23 -15.23 -5.58
C ASP A 182 -3.75 -14.84 -5.77
N GLU A 183 -2.84 -15.73 -5.36
CA GLU A 183 -1.40 -15.47 -5.42
C GLU A 183 -0.91 -15.18 -6.85
N ASP A 184 -1.49 -15.85 -7.85
CA ASP A 184 -1.09 -15.71 -9.25
C ASP A 184 -1.52 -14.32 -9.77
N GLN A 185 -2.75 -13.90 -9.47
CA GLN A 185 -3.28 -12.58 -9.79
C GLN A 185 -2.52 -11.45 -9.09
N GLU A 186 -2.05 -11.67 -7.86
CA GLU A 186 -1.17 -10.71 -7.16
C GLU A 186 0.18 -10.54 -7.88
N LEU A 187 0.77 -11.66 -8.31
CA LEU A 187 2.03 -11.64 -9.06
C LEU A 187 1.86 -11.03 -10.47
N GLU A 188 0.74 -11.29 -11.13
CA GLU A 188 0.39 -10.63 -12.40
C GLU A 188 0.27 -9.11 -12.24
N GLN A 189 -0.39 -8.64 -11.19
CA GLN A 189 -0.48 -7.20 -10.89
C GLN A 189 0.90 -6.58 -10.66
N LEU A 190 1.83 -7.31 -10.05
CA LEU A 190 3.21 -6.86 -9.86
C LEU A 190 3.96 -6.79 -11.19
N ILE A 191 3.86 -7.84 -12.00
CA ILE A 191 4.49 -7.91 -13.33
C ILE A 191 3.96 -6.79 -14.24
N ASN A 192 2.66 -6.46 -14.14
CA ASN A 192 2.03 -5.38 -14.87
C ASN A 192 2.27 -3.98 -14.26
N GLY A 193 3.04 -3.89 -13.17
CA GLY A 193 3.39 -2.64 -12.51
C GLY A 193 2.25 -1.95 -11.76
N GLN A 194 1.15 -2.64 -11.49
CA GLN A 194 0.04 -2.11 -10.70
C GLN A 194 0.39 -2.06 -9.22
N ILE A 195 1.09 -3.08 -8.71
CA ILE A 195 1.69 -3.07 -7.37
C ILE A 195 3.21 -3.00 -7.45
N CYS A 196 3.85 -2.26 -6.54
CA CYS A 196 5.29 -1.99 -6.65
C CYS A 196 6.17 -3.16 -6.20
N PHE A 197 5.74 -3.92 -5.20
CA PHE A 197 6.42 -5.14 -4.76
C PHE A 197 5.47 -6.02 -3.92
N LYS A 198 5.86 -7.28 -3.74
CA LYS A 198 5.21 -8.26 -2.87
C LYS A 198 6.22 -8.86 -1.90
N VAL A 199 5.82 -9.05 -0.64
CA VAL A 199 6.69 -9.59 0.42
C VAL A 199 6.25 -11.01 0.76
N TYR A 200 7.21 -11.92 0.89
CA TYR A 200 7.01 -13.28 1.37
C TYR A 200 7.73 -13.48 2.72
N PRO A 201 7.00 -13.38 3.85
CA PRO A 201 7.57 -13.50 5.19
C PRO A 201 7.53 -14.97 5.65
N PHE A 202 8.47 -15.81 5.20
CA PHE A 202 8.42 -17.25 5.50
C PHE A 202 8.65 -17.58 6.98
N LEU A 203 9.71 -17.05 7.59
CA LEU A 203 9.98 -17.17 9.02
C LEU A 203 10.75 -15.93 9.44
N SER A 204 10.08 -14.95 10.02
CA SER A 204 10.77 -13.81 10.61
C SER A 204 10.13 -13.37 11.89
N ASP A 205 10.97 -13.16 12.90
CA ASP A 205 10.64 -12.25 13.98
C ASP A 205 10.24 -10.91 13.40
N MET A 206 9.14 -10.36 13.91
CA MET A 206 8.73 -8.99 13.64
C MET A 206 9.82 -8.07 14.18
N SER A 207 10.72 -7.63 13.30
CA SER A 207 11.77 -6.69 13.67
C SER A 207 11.23 -5.28 13.60
N LYS A 208 11.54 -4.48 14.63
CA LYS A 208 11.30 -3.03 14.63
C LYS A 208 12.37 -2.25 13.87
N ALA A 209 13.34 -2.95 13.25
CA ALA A 209 14.37 -2.32 12.45
C ALA A 209 13.76 -1.61 11.23
N GLU A 210 13.98 -0.30 11.16
CA GLU A 210 13.50 0.52 10.03
C GLU A 210 14.33 0.29 8.76
N ARG A 211 15.63 0.00 8.91
CA ARG A 211 16.55 -0.25 7.79
C ARG A 211 16.45 -1.69 7.31
N LYS A 212 16.25 -1.89 6.00
CA LYS A 212 16.43 -3.20 5.35
C LYS A 212 17.87 -3.36 4.86
N ILE A 213 18.41 -4.57 4.96
CA ILE A 213 19.69 -4.98 4.35
C ILE A 213 19.34 -5.96 3.25
N ILE A 214 19.44 -5.50 2.01
CA ILE A 214 18.84 -6.17 0.85
C ILE A 214 19.94 -6.79 0.00
N LEU A 215 19.97 -8.12 -0.08
CA LEU A 215 20.73 -8.81 -1.12
C LEU A 215 19.84 -9.03 -2.33
N SER A 216 20.16 -8.32 -3.41
CA SER A 216 19.42 -8.42 -4.68
C SER A 216 20.07 -9.45 -5.62
N GLY A 217 19.26 -10.31 -6.24
CA GLY A 217 19.78 -11.35 -7.13
C GLY A 217 18.71 -12.09 -7.92
N SER A 218 19.16 -12.86 -8.93
CA SER A 218 18.28 -13.73 -9.72
C SER A 218 17.96 -15.06 -9.03
N PHE A 219 18.81 -15.47 -8.09
CA PHE A 219 18.67 -16.67 -7.25
C PHE A 219 18.27 -17.93 -8.02
N ASN A 220 18.97 -18.19 -9.12
CA ASN A 220 18.75 -19.32 -10.00
C ASN A 220 20.02 -20.18 -10.12
N PRO A 221 20.39 -20.98 -9.10
CA PRO A 221 19.69 -21.20 -7.83
C PRO A 221 20.21 -20.33 -6.65
N LEU A 222 19.45 -20.33 -5.55
CA LEU A 222 19.93 -19.86 -4.24
C LEU A 222 20.99 -20.84 -3.72
N HIS A 223 22.06 -20.35 -3.10
CA HIS A 223 23.18 -21.17 -2.62
C HIS A 223 23.88 -20.55 -1.41
N ALA A 224 24.75 -21.33 -0.75
CA ALA A 224 25.42 -20.94 0.51
C ALA A 224 26.16 -19.59 0.43
N GLY A 225 26.79 -19.28 -0.72
CA GLY A 225 27.43 -17.98 -0.93
C GLY A 225 26.48 -16.77 -0.75
N HIS A 226 25.22 -16.86 -1.22
CA HIS A 226 24.24 -15.79 -1.03
C HIS A 226 23.88 -15.62 0.45
N LEU A 227 23.66 -16.73 1.15
CA LEU A 227 23.31 -16.72 2.58
C LEU A 227 24.45 -16.09 3.41
N LYS A 228 25.68 -16.54 3.18
CA LYS A 228 26.86 -16.02 3.88
C LYS A 228 27.13 -14.55 3.57
N LEU A 229 26.90 -14.12 2.33
CA LEU A 229 27.07 -12.72 1.95
C LEU A 229 26.09 -11.81 2.70
N LEU A 230 24.82 -12.21 2.79
CA LEU A 230 23.82 -11.45 3.54
C LEU A 230 24.14 -11.47 5.05
N GLU A 231 24.52 -12.62 5.61
CA GLU A 231 24.91 -12.77 7.02
C GLU A 231 26.09 -11.85 7.41
N VAL A 232 27.14 -11.81 6.59
CA VAL A 232 28.29 -10.93 6.79
C VAL A 232 27.87 -9.47 6.70
N ALA A 233 27.06 -9.10 5.70
CA ALA A 233 26.57 -7.73 5.56
C ALA A 233 25.74 -7.29 6.76
N THR A 234 24.87 -8.17 7.28
CA THR A 234 24.10 -7.92 8.51
C THR A 234 25.02 -7.72 9.71
N SER A 235 26.05 -8.54 9.86
CA SER A 235 27.02 -8.41 10.95
C SER A 235 27.80 -7.08 10.91
N ILE A 236 28.08 -6.56 9.70
CA ILE A 236 28.77 -5.28 9.51
C ILE A 236 27.84 -4.09 9.78
N LEU A 237 26.60 -4.15 9.28
CA LEU A 237 25.67 -3.04 9.31
C LEU A 237 24.85 -2.94 10.60
N GLY A 238 24.84 -3.99 11.43
CA GLY A 238 24.17 -4.01 12.73
C GLY A 238 22.66 -4.17 12.62
N GLU A 239 21.90 -3.25 13.23
CA GLU A 239 20.44 -3.30 13.49
C GLU A 239 19.53 -3.24 12.23
N GLY A 240 20.00 -3.70 11.07
CA GLY A 240 19.18 -3.79 9.87
C GLY A 240 18.48 -5.14 9.73
N TYR A 241 17.29 -5.13 9.14
CA TYR A 241 16.54 -6.35 8.85
C TYR A 241 17.04 -7.01 7.56
N PRO A 242 17.61 -8.23 7.60
CA PRO A 242 18.11 -8.91 6.41
C PRO A 242 16.96 -9.45 5.54
N CYS A 243 16.98 -9.13 4.25
CA CYS A 243 16.08 -9.75 3.29
C CYS A 243 16.72 -9.91 1.91
N PHE A 244 16.13 -10.79 1.11
CA PHE A 244 16.47 -10.97 -0.29
C PHE A 244 15.51 -10.17 -1.17
N GLU A 245 15.98 -9.73 -2.33
CA GLU A 245 15.14 -9.11 -3.35
C GLU A 245 15.34 -9.77 -4.71
N LEU A 246 14.23 -10.19 -5.32
CA LEU A 246 14.17 -10.75 -6.66
C LEU A 246 13.33 -9.82 -7.54
N SER A 247 13.91 -9.32 -8.62
CA SER A 247 13.15 -8.54 -9.60
C SER A 247 12.46 -9.47 -10.60
N ALA A 248 11.16 -9.26 -10.80
CA ALA A 248 10.36 -9.88 -11.85
C ALA A 248 10.78 -9.38 -13.24
N GLU A 249 11.21 -8.12 -13.36
CA GLU A 249 11.78 -7.56 -14.58
C GLU A 249 13.30 -7.66 -14.59
N ASN A 250 13.88 -7.85 -15.78
CA ASN A 250 15.32 -7.86 -16.00
C ASN A 250 15.65 -6.88 -17.13
N ALA A 251 16.76 -6.15 -17.03
CA ALA A 251 17.11 -5.14 -18.03
C ALA A 251 17.27 -5.73 -19.46
N ASP A 252 17.78 -6.96 -19.56
CA ASP A 252 18.15 -7.59 -20.83
C ASP A 252 17.33 -8.85 -21.17
N LYS A 253 16.26 -9.14 -20.41
CA LYS A 253 15.47 -10.37 -20.56
C LYS A 253 13.98 -10.08 -20.37
N PRO A 254 13.09 -10.90 -20.96
CA PRO A 254 11.66 -10.78 -20.69
C PRO A 254 11.38 -10.88 -19.18
N PRO A 255 10.28 -10.26 -18.70
CA PRO A 255 9.81 -10.46 -17.33
C PRO A 255 9.63 -11.94 -17.01
N LEU A 256 9.88 -12.30 -15.76
CA LEU A 256 9.65 -13.64 -15.26
C LEU A 256 8.16 -13.98 -15.31
N THR A 257 7.85 -15.23 -15.65
CA THR A 257 6.49 -15.74 -15.50
C THR A 257 6.15 -15.94 -14.02
N VAL A 258 4.86 -15.93 -13.69
CA VAL A 258 4.33 -16.26 -12.35
C VAL A 258 4.92 -17.58 -11.84
N SER A 259 4.95 -18.61 -12.68
CA SER A 259 5.51 -19.92 -12.34
C SER A 259 7.01 -19.88 -12.00
N GLN A 260 7.80 -19.10 -12.73
CA GLN A 260 9.23 -18.91 -12.46
C GLN A 260 9.46 -18.16 -11.13
N ILE A 261 8.66 -17.13 -10.84
CA ILE A 261 8.73 -16.40 -9.57
C ILE A 261 8.43 -17.37 -8.42
N LYS A 262 7.32 -18.11 -8.48
CA LYS A 262 6.92 -19.07 -7.44
C LYS A 262 7.97 -20.16 -7.24
N GLN A 263 8.56 -20.68 -8.31
CA GLN A 263 9.66 -21.65 -8.21
C GLN A 263 10.86 -21.08 -7.44
N ARG A 264 11.24 -19.83 -7.71
CA ARG A 264 12.38 -19.19 -7.03
C ARG A 264 12.07 -18.85 -5.58
N VAL A 265 10.86 -18.38 -5.32
CA VAL A 265 10.34 -18.06 -3.98
C VAL A 265 10.39 -19.26 -3.04
N ARG A 266 10.03 -20.47 -3.50
CA ARG A 266 10.11 -21.71 -2.69
C ARG A 266 11.49 -22.00 -2.10
N GLN A 267 12.56 -21.55 -2.75
CA GLN A 267 13.92 -21.73 -2.22
C GLN A 267 14.13 -20.96 -0.92
N PHE A 268 13.45 -19.82 -0.76
CA PHE A 268 13.52 -18.99 0.44
C PHE A 268 12.67 -19.54 1.57
N GLU A 269 11.53 -20.14 1.24
CA GLU A 269 10.69 -20.88 2.19
C GLU A 269 11.49 -21.97 2.90
N ASN A 270 12.23 -22.77 2.13
CA ASN A 270 13.06 -23.86 2.65
C ASN A 270 14.15 -23.40 3.63
N VAL A 271 14.60 -22.15 3.55
CA VAL A 271 15.65 -21.59 4.43
C VAL A 271 15.10 -20.58 5.45
N GLY A 272 13.78 -20.36 5.49
CA GLY A 272 13.15 -19.36 6.35
C GLY A 272 13.52 -17.90 6.00
N LYS A 273 13.91 -17.67 4.74
CA LYS A 273 14.31 -16.38 4.13
C LYS A 273 13.15 -15.44 3.85
N MET A 274 13.07 -14.21 4.37
CA MET A 274 12.20 -13.21 3.72
C MET A 274 12.73 -12.90 2.32
N VAL A 275 11.83 -12.91 1.33
CA VAL A 275 12.11 -12.44 -0.03
C VAL A 275 11.08 -11.40 -0.46
N ILE A 276 11.56 -10.31 -1.05
CA ILE A 276 10.76 -9.28 -1.69
C ILE A 276 10.81 -9.53 -3.19
N ILE A 277 9.65 -9.61 -3.83
CA ILE A 277 9.54 -9.60 -5.28
C ILE A 277 9.26 -8.16 -5.70
N SER A 278 10.11 -7.56 -6.53
CA SER A 278 9.90 -6.22 -7.08
C SER A 278 9.78 -6.29 -8.61
N ASN A 279 9.42 -5.19 -9.25
CA ASN A 279 9.48 -5.06 -10.71
C ASN A 279 10.59 -4.09 -11.16
N GLN A 280 11.61 -3.84 -10.33
CA GLN A 280 12.64 -2.85 -10.60
C GLN A 280 13.94 -3.51 -11.04
N PRO A 281 14.39 -3.39 -12.30
CA PRO A 281 15.61 -4.06 -12.76
C PRO A 281 16.90 -3.39 -12.27
N TYR A 282 16.87 -2.08 -11.97
CA TYR A 282 18.07 -1.28 -11.68
C TYR A 282 18.20 -0.91 -10.19
N PHE A 283 19.44 -0.84 -9.68
CA PHE A 283 19.70 -0.55 -8.25
C PHE A 283 19.21 0.83 -7.81
N TYR A 284 19.31 1.87 -8.64
CA TYR A 284 18.80 3.21 -8.27
C TYR A 284 17.28 3.20 -8.06
N ARG A 285 16.53 2.51 -8.92
CA ARG A 285 15.09 2.33 -8.77
C ARG A 285 14.74 1.53 -7.53
N LYS A 286 15.54 0.51 -7.22
CA LYS A 286 15.40 -0.24 -5.96
C LYS A 286 15.67 0.67 -4.76
N ALA A 287 16.65 1.56 -4.83
CA ALA A 287 16.91 2.53 -3.75
C ALA A 287 15.76 3.56 -3.59
N GLU A 288 15.12 3.99 -4.69
CA GLU A 288 13.88 4.79 -4.63
C GLU A 288 12.72 4.01 -4.00
N LEU A 289 12.65 2.69 -4.25
CA LEU A 289 11.59 1.82 -3.75
C LEU A 289 11.78 1.47 -2.26
N PHE A 290 13.02 1.33 -1.82
CA PHE A 290 13.42 0.93 -0.47
C PHE A 290 14.29 2.02 0.18
N PRO A 291 13.71 3.20 0.48
CA PRO A 291 14.47 4.29 1.10
C PRO A 291 15.06 3.87 2.45
N GLY A 292 16.25 4.40 2.77
CA GLY A 292 16.95 4.09 4.02
C GLY A 292 17.56 2.68 4.11
N SER A 293 17.45 1.88 3.06
CA SER A 293 17.96 0.51 3.00
C SER A 293 19.41 0.45 2.47
N ALA A 294 20.14 -0.60 2.83
CA ALA A 294 21.47 -0.89 2.32
C ALA A 294 21.39 -2.06 1.32
N PHE A 295 21.99 -1.89 0.14
CA PHE A 295 22.06 -2.96 -0.87
C PHE A 295 23.39 -3.69 -0.79
N VAL A 296 23.30 -5.00 -0.65
CA VAL A 296 24.44 -5.91 -0.68
C VAL A 296 24.68 -6.34 -2.11
N ILE A 297 25.88 -6.08 -2.62
CA ILE A 297 26.30 -6.46 -3.97
C ILE A 297 27.50 -7.40 -3.90
N GLY A 298 27.47 -8.44 -4.73
CA GLY A 298 28.62 -9.34 -4.90
C GLY A 298 29.76 -8.64 -5.63
N ALA A 299 30.98 -9.17 -5.48
CA ALA A 299 32.19 -8.61 -6.09
C ALA A 299 32.05 -8.47 -7.62
N ASP A 300 31.53 -9.48 -8.31
CA ASP A 300 31.32 -9.43 -9.77
C ASP A 300 30.35 -8.31 -10.18
N THR A 301 29.29 -8.09 -9.40
CA THR A 301 28.34 -7.00 -9.63
C THR A 301 28.98 -5.65 -9.36
N ALA A 302 29.80 -5.52 -8.30
CA ALA A 302 30.55 -4.31 -8.00
C ALA A 302 31.53 -3.94 -9.14
N VAL A 303 32.25 -4.93 -9.69
CA VAL A 303 33.15 -4.72 -10.83
C VAL A 303 32.38 -4.22 -12.05
N ARG A 304 31.19 -4.77 -12.34
CA ARG A 304 30.34 -4.30 -13.45
C ARG A 304 29.80 -2.88 -13.24
N LEU A 305 29.53 -2.50 -12.00
CA LEU A 305 29.06 -1.16 -11.66
C LEU A 305 30.18 -0.11 -11.79
N ILE A 306 31.42 -0.47 -11.47
CA ILE A 306 32.57 0.44 -11.48
C ILE A 306 33.24 0.53 -12.86
N ASN A 307 33.29 -0.57 -13.63
CA ASN A 307 33.86 -0.58 -14.99
C ASN A 307 32.86 -0.03 -16.02
N VAL A 308 32.69 1.28 -16.03
CA VAL A 308 31.83 2.00 -16.98
C VAL A 308 32.57 2.20 -18.31
N SER A 309 32.28 1.39 -19.34
CA SER A 309 32.46 1.84 -20.73
C SER A 309 31.27 2.76 -21.10
N GLN A 310 31.54 3.86 -21.80
CA GLN A 310 30.61 5.00 -22.03
C GLN A 310 29.25 4.63 -22.67
N SER A 311 29.09 3.42 -23.19
CA SER A 311 27.83 2.90 -23.74
C SER A 311 26.84 2.35 -22.69
N ASN A 312 27.26 2.10 -21.45
CA ASN A 312 26.45 1.43 -20.40
C ASN A 312 25.82 2.36 -19.35
N GLN A 313 25.91 3.68 -19.54
CA GLN A 313 25.44 4.66 -18.54
C GLN A 313 23.93 4.61 -18.24
N LYS A 314 23.13 3.96 -19.09
CA LYS A 314 21.67 3.77 -18.89
C LYS A 314 21.28 2.39 -18.31
N ILE A 315 22.22 1.46 -18.15
CA ILE A 315 21.93 0.03 -17.91
C ILE A 315 22.14 -0.38 -16.45
N LEU A 316 22.80 0.42 -15.61
CA LEU A 316 23.20 -0.02 -14.27
C LEU A 316 23.04 1.02 -13.15
N LEU A 317 22.72 2.27 -13.50
CA LEU A 317 22.46 3.39 -12.59
C LEU A 317 21.14 4.07 -12.89
#